data_AF-W4FWL4-F1
#
_entry.id   AF-W4FWL4-F1
#
_cell.length_a   1.000
_cell.length_b   1.000
_cell.length_c   1.000
_cell.angle_alpha   90.00
_cell.angle_beta   90.00
_cell.angle_gamma   90.00
#
_symmetry.space_group_name_H-M   'P 1'
#
loop_
_entity.id
_entity.type
_entity.pdbx_description
1 polymer ?
#
loop_
_entity_poly.entity_id
_entity_poly.type
_entity_poly.pdbx_seq_one_letter_code
_entity_poly.pdbx_strand_id
1 'polypeptide(L)'
;MDAQYDLHDLHDFSYKEVMKVTCDEDATVAWCLKVGLLKNVMLCPKCDGAMTMSVPTKRWRCRRSSCGDVQRSIKADSFFAKSKLPLTKAVRLMFDWASRKSVSVVTKEQEVSPTSAGDWFNFCREVCSVEMLTCEMKST
;
A
#
# COMPACT_ATOMS: atom_id res chain seq x y z
N MET A 1 -8.71 22.80 -6.50
CA MET A 1 -8.51 21.76 -7.54
C MET A 1 -9.67 20.80 -7.39
N ASP A 2 -10.55 20.72 -8.39
CA ASP A 2 -11.60 19.70 -8.41
C ASP A 2 -10.96 18.32 -8.32
N ALA A 3 -11.24 17.56 -7.26
CA ALA A 3 -10.83 16.16 -7.19
C ALA A 3 -11.74 15.34 -8.10
N GLN A 4 -11.48 15.39 -9.41
CA GLN A 4 -12.07 14.47 -10.36
C GLN A 4 -11.30 13.15 -10.23
N TYR A 5 -11.84 12.22 -9.44
CA TYR A 5 -11.30 10.87 -9.35
C TYR A 5 -11.37 10.22 -10.73
N ASP A 6 -10.23 9.77 -11.24
CA ASP A 6 -10.18 8.99 -12.46
C ASP A 6 -10.70 7.57 -12.16
N LEU A 7 -11.88 7.25 -12.70
CA LEU A 7 -12.55 5.97 -12.51
C LEU A 7 -12.30 4.98 -13.65
N HIS A 8 -11.49 5.33 -14.66
CA HIS A 8 -11.22 4.42 -15.80
C HIS A 8 -10.50 3.13 -15.35
N ASP A 9 -9.72 3.21 -14.26
CA ASP A 9 -8.93 2.10 -13.74
C ASP A 9 -9.60 1.32 -12.60
N LEU A 10 -10.91 1.49 -12.37
CA LEU A 10 -11.64 0.72 -11.34
C LEU A 10 -11.55 -0.80 -11.51
N HIS A 11 -11.32 -1.27 -12.73
CA HIS A 11 -11.16 -2.69 -13.03
C HIS A 11 -9.95 -3.33 -12.33
N ASP A 12 -8.88 -2.55 -12.08
CA ASP A 12 -7.69 -2.98 -11.34
C ASP A 12 -7.99 -3.31 -9.86
N PHE A 13 -9.16 -2.91 -9.35
CA PHE A 13 -9.59 -3.09 -7.95
C PHE A 13 -10.77 -4.05 -7.81
N SER A 14 -11.17 -4.75 -8.86
CA SER A 14 -12.20 -5.79 -8.78
C SER A 14 -11.77 -6.95 -7.88
N TYR A 15 -12.73 -7.69 -7.30
CA TYR A 15 -12.45 -8.88 -6.48
C TYR A 15 -11.49 -9.86 -7.19
N LYS A 16 -11.76 -10.14 -8.47
CA LYS A 16 -10.96 -11.06 -9.28
C LYS A 16 -9.52 -10.56 -9.41
N GLU A 17 -9.34 -9.27 -9.70
CA GLU A 17 -8.00 -8.73 -9.88
C GLU A 17 -7.26 -8.66 -8.55
N VAL A 18 -7.89 -8.20 -7.47
CA VAL A 18 -7.27 -8.16 -6.13
C VAL A 18 -6.83 -9.56 -5.67
N MET A 19 -7.65 -10.58 -5.85
CA MET A 19 -7.27 -11.95 -5.49
C MET A 19 -6.13 -12.49 -6.36
N LYS A 20 -6.11 -12.14 -7.65
CA LYS A 20 -5.02 -12.48 -8.56
C LYS A 20 -3.72 -11.80 -8.17
N VAL A 21 -3.71 -10.48 -7.96
CA VAL A 21 -2.47 -9.74 -7.67
C VAL A 21 -1.94 -10.00 -6.27
N THR A 22 -2.79 -10.49 -5.37
CA THR A 22 -2.40 -10.92 -4.01
C THR A 22 -2.20 -12.41 -3.87
N CYS A 23 -1.98 -13.15 -4.96
CA CYS A 23 -1.66 -14.58 -4.90
C CYS A 23 -0.32 -14.85 -4.20
N ASP A 24 0.64 -13.94 -4.36
CA ASP A 24 1.94 -13.93 -3.70
C ASP A 24 2.44 -12.49 -3.52
N GLU A 25 3.51 -12.35 -2.74
CA GLU A 25 4.05 -11.05 -2.38
C GLU A 25 4.72 -10.31 -3.52
N ASP A 26 5.36 -11.00 -4.46
CA ASP A 26 6.10 -10.34 -5.55
C ASP A 26 5.12 -9.77 -6.58
N ALA A 27 4.07 -10.53 -6.91
CA ALA A 27 2.93 -10.04 -7.69
C ALA A 27 2.28 -8.82 -7.02
N THR A 28 2.11 -8.85 -5.69
CA THR A 28 1.53 -7.73 -4.96
C THR A 28 2.43 -6.49 -5.00
N VAL A 29 3.75 -6.67 -4.87
CA VAL A 29 4.72 -5.56 -4.99
C VAL A 29 4.64 -4.93 -6.37
N ALA A 30 4.63 -5.73 -7.43
CA ALA A 30 4.54 -5.24 -8.80
C ALA A 30 3.24 -4.45 -9.03
N TRP A 31 2.10 -4.98 -8.57
CA TRP A 31 0.82 -4.29 -8.67
C TRP A 31 0.80 -2.99 -7.86
N CYS A 32 1.26 -3.00 -6.61
CA CYS A 32 1.32 -1.80 -5.77
C CYS A 32 2.22 -0.70 -6.36
N LEU A 33 3.27 -1.05 -7.11
CA LEU A 33 4.08 -0.08 -7.85
C LEU A 33 3.32 0.49 -9.05
N LYS A 34 2.58 -0.35 -9.80
CA LYS A 34 1.75 0.05 -10.94
C LYS A 34 0.69 1.07 -10.51
N VAL A 35 -0.02 0.80 -9.41
CA VAL A 35 -1.13 1.64 -8.93
C VAL A 35 -0.70 2.75 -7.95
N GLY A 36 0.61 2.94 -7.73
CA GLY A 36 1.16 4.05 -6.95
C GLY A 36 1.08 3.92 -5.42
N LEU A 37 0.71 2.76 -4.88
CA LEU A 37 0.71 2.49 -3.43
C LEU A 37 2.12 2.30 -2.84
N LEU A 38 3.07 1.90 -3.69
CA LEU A 38 4.51 1.89 -3.43
C LEU A 38 5.21 2.93 -4.30
N LYS A 39 6.28 3.53 -3.77
CA LYS A 39 7.14 4.42 -4.56
C LYS A 39 7.93 3.61 -5.58
N ASN A 40 7.98 4.09 -6.83
CA ASN A 40 8.79 3.51 -7.91
C ASN A 40 10.23 4.04 -7.94
N VAL A 41 10.53 5.11 -7.20
CA VAL A 41 11.85 5.72 -7.05
C VAL A 41 12.12 5.99 -5.57
N MET A 42 13.36 5.74 -5.14
CA MET A 42 13.84 6.02 -3.80
C MET A 42 15.23 6.65 -3.87
N LEU A 43 15.44 7.74 -3.14
CA LEU A 43 16.75 8.41 -3.05
C LEU A 43 17.48 8.02 -1.76
N CYS A 44 18.80 7.93 -1.86
CA CYS A 44 19.66 7.68 -0.71
C CYS A 44 19.74 8.94 0.17
N PRO A 45 19.42 8.86 1.47
CA PRO A 45 19.45 10.03 2.37
C PRO A 45 20.86 10.60 2.63
N LYS A 46 21.93 9.92 2.19
CA LYS A 46 23.31 10.39 2.36
C LYS A 46 23.89 11.08 1.14
N CYS A 47 23.45 10.72 -0.07
CA CYS A 47 24.10 11.16 -1.30
C CYS A 47 23.13 11.52 -2.42
N ASP A 48 21.82 11.50 -2.13
CA ASP A 48 20.70 11.82 -3.04
C ASP A 48 20.63 11.01 -4.34
N GLY A 49 21.46 9.98 -4.44
CA GLY A 49 21.49 9.07 -5.60
C GLY A 49 20.32 8.10 -5.56
N ALA A 50 19.82 7.74 -6.75
CA ALA A 50 18.78 6.72 -6.91
C ALA A 50 19.24 5.37 -6.31
N MET A 51 18.37 4.76 -5.52
CA MET A 51 18.59 3.44 -4.93
C MET A 51 18.05 2.34 -5.85
N THR A 52 18.62 1.14 -5.75
CA THR A 52 18.13 -0.04 -6.46
C THR A 52 17.15 -0.80 -5.56
N MET A 53 15.97 -1.15 -6.09
CA MET A 53 15.04 -2.05 -5.40
C MET A 53 15.48 -3.51 -5.57
N SER A 54 15.41 -4.27 -4.50
CA SER A 54 15.49 -5.73 -4.52
C SER A 54 14.15 -6.30 -4.06
N VAL A 55 13.44 -6.93 -4.98
CA VAL A 55 12.16 -7.60 -4.70
C VAL A 55 12.33 -8.75 -3.70
N PRO A 56 13.32 -9.66 -3.84
CA PRO A 56 13.47 -10.79 -2.91
C PRO A 56 13.69 -10.35 -1.46
N THR A 57 14.49 -9.30 -1.25
CA THR A 57 14.75 -8.77 0.10
C THR A 57 13.72 -7.73 0.54
N LYS A 58 12.87 -7.26 -0.38
CA LYS A 58 11.90 -6.17 -0.18
C LYS A 58 12.55 -4.90 0.37
N ARG A 59 13.73 -4.55 -0.16
CA ARG A 59 14.48 -3.35 0.26
C ARG A 59 15.03 -2.56 -0.92
N TRP A 60 15.08 -1.25 -0.72
CA TRP A 60 15.89 -0.31 -1.49
C TRP A 60 17.30 -0.29 -0.93
N ARG A 61 18.32 -0.31 -1.80
CA ARG A 61 19.73 -0.28 -1.42
C ARG A 61 20.49 0.77 -2.22
N CYS A 62 21.26 1.60 -1.52
CA CYS A 62 22.25 2.45 -2.17
C CYS A 62 23.45 1.59 -2.58
N ARG A 63 23.92 1.75 -3.82
CA ARG A 63 25.09 0.99 -4.34
C ARG A 63 26.40 1.75 -4.20
N ARG A 64 26.38 2.98 -3.70
CA ARG A 64 27.58 3.82 -3.57
C ARG A 64 28.40 3.38 -2.36
N SER A 65 29.66 3.04 -2.60
CA SER A 65 30.59 2.56 -1.55
C SER A 65 30.71 3.54 -0.38
N SER A 66 30.77 4.85 -0.66
CA SER A 66 30.85 5.90 0.38
C SER A 66 29.64 5.97 1.31
N CYS A 67 28.49 5.41 0.91
CA CYS A 67 27.29 5.41 1.75
C CYS A 67 27.26 4.23 2.75
N GLY A 68 28.05 3.18 2.53
CA GLY A 68 28.00 1.94 3.31
C GLY A 68 26.72 1.13 3.06
N ASP A 69 26.20 0.47 4.10
CA ASP A 69 25.00 -0.39 4.03
C ASP A 69 23.67 0.40 4.16
N VAL A 70 23.52 1.49 3.42
CA VAL A 70 22.25 2.24 3.45
C VAL A 70 21.16 1.47 2.72
N GLN A 71 20.14 1.08 3.48
CA GLN A 71 18.98 0.34 2.98
C GLN A 71 17.67 0.78 3.63
N ARG A 72 16.59 0.82 2.85
CA ARG A 72 15.24 1.17 3.30
C ARG A 72 14.24 0.10 2.88
N SER A 73 13.16 -0.09 3.63
CA SER A 73 12.06 -0.99 3.24
C SER A 73 11.42 -0.50 1.93
N ILE A 74 10.91 -1.40 1.10
CA ILE A 74 10.10 -1.00 -0.08
C ILE A 74 8.86 -0.18 0.30
N LYS A 75 8.36 -0.37 1.53
CA LYS A 75 7.20 0.36 2.07
C LYS A 75 7.56 1.75 2.63
N ALA A 76 8.84 2.11 2.65
CA ALA A 76 9.25 3.41 3.18
C ALA A 76 8.61 4.53 2.35
N ASP A 77 8.11 5.56 3.04
CA ASP A 77 7.51 6.76 2.45
C ASP A 77 6.36 6.45 1.46
N SER A 78 5.61 5.38 1.72
CA SER A 78 4.46 4.93 0.92
C SER A 78 3.21 4.76 1.79
N PHE A 79 2.07 4.41 1.17
CA PHE A 79 0.83 4.09 1.87
C PHE A 79 1.00 3.02 2.96
N PHE A 80 1.94 2.09 2.76
CA PHE A 80 2.21 0.98 3.69
C PHE A 80 3.32 1.31 4.70
N ALA A 81 3.74 2.57 4.81
CA ALA A 81 4.78 2.98 5.74
C ALA A 81 4.45 2.50 7.16
N LYS A 82 5.46 1.98 7.86
CA LYS A 82 5.38 1.44 9.24
C LYS A 82 4.52 0.16 9.40
N SER A 83 3.79 -0.28 8.38
CA SER A 83 3.03 -1.53 8.44
C SER A 83 3.95 -2.76 8.45
N LYS A 84 3.76 -3.61 9.48
CA LYS A 84 4.44 -4.91 9.60
C LYS A 84 3.73 -6.03 8.83
N LEU A 85 2.51 -5.81 8.36
CA LEU A 85 1.75 -6.81 7.60
C LEU A 85 2.42 -7.10 6.25
N PRO A 86 2.41 -8.35 5.75
CA PRO A 86 2.70 -8.64 4.36
C PRO A 86 1.83 -7.78 3.42
N LEU A 87 2.35 -7.38 2.26
CA LEU A 87 1.60 -6.52 1.34
C LEU A 87 0.33 -7.20 0.83
N THR A 88 0.39 -8.51 0.58
CA THR A 88 -0.77 -9.36 0.23
C THR A 88 -1.92 -9.14 1.22
N LYS A 89 -1.64 -9.27 2.52
CA LYS A 89 -2.62 -9.10 3.59
C LYS A 89 -3.08 -7.64 3.67
N ALA A 90 -2.17 -6.67 3.62
CA ALA A 90 -2.53 -5.26 3.68
C ALA A 90 -3.48 -4.86 2.53
N VAL A 91 -3.21 -5.31 1.30
CA VAL A 91 -4.08 -5.06 0.13
C VAL A 91 -5.44 -5.73 0.27
N ARG A 92 -5.48 -7.00 0.70
CA ARG A 92 -6.76 -7.69 0.93
C ARG A 92 -7.58 -7.02 2.03
N LEU A 93 -6.96 -6.57 3.12
CA LEU A 93 -7.66 -5.85 4.19
C LEU A 93 -8.23 -4.51 3.71
N MET A 94 -7.55 -3.79 2.81
CA MET A 94 -8.13 -2.57 2.19
C MET A 94 -9.37 -2.91 1.38
N PHE A 95 -9.29 -3.97 0.55
CA PHE A 95 -10.41 -4.42 -0.27
C PHE A 95 -11.60 -4.88 0.60
N ASP A 96 -11.33 -5.64 1.66
CA ASP A 96 -12.34 -6.13 2.59
C ASP A 96 -13.03 -4.98 3.34
N TRP A 97 -12.27 -3.94 3.74
CA TRP A 97 -12.82 -2.72 4.33
C TRP A 97 -13.72 -1.96 3.36
N ALA A 98 -13.26 -1.75 2.13
CA ALA A 98 -14.03 -1.09 1.08
C ALA A 98 -15.31 -1.88 0.75
N SER A 99 -15.24 -3.22 0.83
CA SER A 99 -16.38 -4.13 0.68
C SER A 99 -17.28 -4.21 1.93
N ARG A 100 -17.02 -3.41 2.96
CA ARG A 100 -17.82 -3.31 4.20
C ARG A 100 -17.94 -4.62 4.97
N LYS A 101 -16.95 -5.53 4.83
CA LYS A 101 -16.90 -6.75 5.64
C LYS A 101 -16.68 -6.40 7.10
N SER A 102 -17.12 -7.26 8.02
CA SER A 102 -16.85 -7.08 9.45
C SER A 102 -15.44 -7.54 9.80
N VAL A 103 -14.84 -6.90 10.82
CA VAL A 103 -13.52 -7.29 11.34
C VAL A 103 -13.50 -8.77 11.75
N SER A 104 -14.59 -9.31 12.29
CA SER A 104 -14.68 -10.71 12.72
C SER A 104 -14.62 -11.70 11.54
N VAL A 105 -15.22 -11.38 10.40
CA VAL A 105 -15.13 -12.19 9.18
C VAL A 105 -13.71 -12.12 8.62
N VAL A 106 -13.17 -10.92 8.49
CA VAL A 106 -11.85 -10.67 7.89
C VAL A 106 -10.70 -11.28 8.71
N THR A 107 -10.80 -11.25 10.03
CA THR A 107 -9.85 -11.92 10.93
C THR A 107 -9.72 -13.41 10.58
N LYS A 108 -10.85 -14.07 10.28
CA LYS A 108 -10.88 -15.49 9.91
C LYS A 108 -10.38 -15.71 8.49
N GLU A 109 -10.88 -14.95 7.51
CA GLU A 109 -10.53 -15.12 6.10
C GLU A 109 -9.06 -14.79 5.79
N GLN A 110 -8.51 -13.78 6.47
CA GLN A 110 -7.15 -13.30 6.25
C GLN A 110 -6.16 -13.80 7.30
N GLU A 111 -6.59 -14.58 8.30
CA GLU A 111 -5.72 -15.14 9.35
C GLU A 111 -4.84 -14.07 10.02
N VAL A 112 -5.43 -12.91 10.31
CA VAL A 112 -4.78 -11.81 11.03
C VAL A 112 -5.39 -11.66 12.42
N SER A 113 -4.70 -11.00 13.35
CA SER A 113 -5.31 -10.72 14.65
C SER A 113 -6.47 -9.70 14.52
N PRO A 114 -7.50 -9.77 15.39
CA PRO A 114 -8.58 -8.79 15.41
C PRO A 114 -8.05 -7.34 15.56
N THR A 115 -7.00 -7.16 16.36
CA THR A 115 -6.31 -5.88 16.52
C THR A 115 -5.73 -5.39 15.20
N SER A 116 -4.98 -6.24 14.48
CA SER A 116 -4.39 -5.86 13.19
C SER A 116 -5.44 -5.49 12.15
N ALA A 117 -6.54 -6.24 12.08
CA ALA A 117 -7.65 -5.95 11.19
C ALA A 117 -8.37 -4.64 11.57
N GLY A 118 -8.65 -4.43 12.86
CA GLY A 118 -9.26 -3.20 13.37
C GLY A 118 -8.39 -1.96 13.12
N ASP A 119 -7.09 -2.04 13.41
CA ASP A 119 -6.13 -0.97 13.18
C ASP A 119 -6.06 -0.60 11.69
N TRP A 120 -6.05 -1.60 10.80
CA TRP A 120 -6.02 -1.36 9.36
C TRP A 120 -7.33 -0.73 8.84
N PHE A 121 -8.47 -1.15 9.37
CA PHE A 121 -9.77 -0.55 9.04
C PHE A 121 -9.89 0.90 9.51
N ASN A 122 -9.34 1.18 10.71
CA ASN A 122 -9.27 2.54 11.23
C ASN A 122 -8.33 3.41 10.40
N PHE A 123 -7.17 2.89 9.99
CA PHE A 123 -6.26 3.57 9.09
C PHE A 123 -6.92 3.91 7.75
N CYS A 124 -7.61 2.95 7.11
CA CYS A 124 -8.35 3.22 5.87
C CYS A 124 -9.41 4.31 6.06
N ARG A 125 -10.15 4.26 7.18
CA ARG A 125 -11.14 5.28 7.53
C ARG A 125 -10.51 6.66 7.72
N GLU A 126 -9.38 6.75 8.41
CA GLU A 126 -8.67 8.00 8.66
C GLU A 126 -8.20 8.62 7.34
N VAL A 127 -7.55 7.83 6.47
CA VAL A 127 -7.10 8.30 5.15
C VAL A 127 -8.28 8.83 4.33
N CYS A 128 -9.36 8.06 4.21
CA CYS A 128 -10.52 8.53 3.46
C CYS A 128 -11.21 9.74 4.10
N SER A 129 -11.21 9.86 5.44
CA SER A 129 -11.79 11.02 6.13
C SER A 129 -10.98 12.28 5.86
N VAL A 130 -9.64 12.19 5.91
CA VAL A 130 -8.76 13.31 5.54
C VAL A 130 -9.02 13.72 4.10
N GLU A 131 -9.03 12.77 3.17
CA GLU A 131 -9.27 13.04 1.74
C GLU A 131 -10.62 13.73 1.51
N MET A 132 -11.70 13.22 2.14
CA MET A 132 -13.04 13.80 2.04
C MET A 132 -13.10 15.24 2.58
N LEU A 133 -12.33 15.57 3.63
CA LEU A 133 -12.28 16.93 4.18
C LEU A 133 -11.46 17.89 3.30
N THR A 134 -10.50 17.36 2.54
CA THR A 134 -9.68 18.16 1.62
C THR A 134 -10.34 18.35 0.24
N CYS A 135 -11.31 17.50 -0.11
CA CYS A 135 -12.08 17.62 -1.34
C CYS A 135 -13.30 18.52 -1.14
N GLU A 136 -13.48 19.54 -1.97
CA GLU A 136 -14.75 20.29 -2.01
C GLU A 136 -15.86 19.37 -2.53
N MET A 137 -16.71 18.89 -1.61
CA MET A 137 -17.89 18.11 -1.98
C MET A 137 -18.92 19.03 -2.64
N LYS A 138 -19.05 18.97 -3.97
CA LYS A 138 -20.16 19.62 -4.66
C LYS A 138 -21.46 18.97 -4.20
N SER A 139 -22.29 19.71 -3.49
CA SER A 139 -23.69 19.37 -3.29
C SER A 139 -24.38 19.48 -4.65
N THR A 140 -24.66 18.35 -5.28
CA THR A 140 -25.65 18.25 -6.38
C THR A 140 -27.03 18.60 -5.88
#